data_AF-A0A9D2IKP3-F1
#
_entry.id   AF-A0A9D2IKP3-F1
#
_cell.length_a   1.000
_cell.length_b   1.000
_cell.length_c   1.000
_cell.angle_alpha   90.00
_cell.angle_beta   90.00
_cell.angle_gamma   90.00
#
_symmetry.space_group_name_H-M   'P 1'
#
loop_
_entity.id
_entity.type
_entity.pdbx_description
1 polymer ?
#
loop_
_entity_poly.entity_id
_entity_poly.type
_entity_poly.pdbx_seq_one_letter_code
_entity_poly.pdbx_strand_id
1 'polypeptide(L)'
;MNKIKIFGFMLLLAAVGLMAGCKKQPTPTATKPVLTADIPEILANGTEKATFTVTYNGVDVTSQATITNTATGEALTGNTFSTTTPGTYTFAASYNNETSETVTIEALPTSDLLLAVDKPSIINNGEDVATFTVTYQGNDVTAQAVIVNMTSADRWDAGVNIFSSQSSGTYEFRASYDGKSSNSVTVTVTIEPQNPLTLHASTPRINANGADEVVFTVLYDGEDVTSQATITNTTSAETVTGNTFSSSVAALYQFEASYQASPADPTIVSDAITVACGDYDFYKNVLLFRFTGAWCQPCGQFSSTLKAALDAYPDRVIQMAIHTNAGGTDNLTSSQLGLFLLYFSHNSWPTLFFDFDRTDTGKGISPVNMSTQEVVSTIQGYQAKGAQAGIAMTSTMEGRTANVTVRVTPSQSGTYYLGVAVVEDGLAGTQNGVEGTYINNDTFRILDTEVTGNELGSLTANTEVSQQFSFDLSKYTDNCRIVAYVNMSDGNGGYTTTNAASCPINGSIDYRFEE
;
A
#
# COMPACT_ATOMS: atom_id res chain seq x y z
N MET A 1 -25.64 -16.43 -65.80
CA MET A 1 -26.79 -16.88 -66.61
C MET A 1 -27.53 -17.97 -65.83
N ASN A 2 -28.86 -17.89 -65.86
CA ASN A 2 -29.86 -18.91 -65.51
C ASN A 2 -29.94 -19.33 -64.03
N LYS A 3 -30.92 -18.90 -63.22
CA LYS A 3 -32.41 -18.97 -63.30
C LYS A 3 -33.00 -20.38 -63.38
N ILE A 4 -34.14 -20.52 -62.67
CA ILE A 4 -35.31 -21.43 -62.86
C ILE A 4 -35.23 -22.71 -62.01
N LYS A 5 -36.07 -22.95 -61.00
CA LYS A 5 -37.55 -22.86 -60.73
C LYS A 5 -38.10 -24.31 -60.63
N ILE A 6 -38.67 -24.66 -59.47
CA ILE A 6 -40.10 -24.97 -59.21
C ILE A 6 -40.59 -26.36 -59.68
N PHE A 7 -41.37 -26.99 -58.76
CA PHE A 7 -42.39 -28.06 -58.85
C PHE A 7 -41.98 -29.26 -57.96
N GLY A 8 -42.70 -29.73 -56.96
CA GLY A 8 -44.11 -29.57 -56.59
C GLY A 8 -44.80 -30.94 -56.66
N PHE A 9 -45.16 -31.55 -55.52
CA PHE A 9 -46.37 -32.41 -55.42
C PHE A 9 -46.73 -32.78 -53.96
N MET A 10 -48.03 -32.83 -53.72
CA MET A 10 -48.76 -33.27 -52.52
C MET A 10 -48.54 -34.76 -52.19
N LEU A 11 -48.74 -35.19 -50.91
CA LEU A 11 -49.99 -35.81 -50.40
C LEU A 11 -49.83 -36.37 -48.95
N LEU A 12 -50.70 -35.86 -48.06
CA LEU A 12 -51.45 -36.44 -46.92
C LEU A 12 -50.92 -37.52 -45.92
N LEU A 13 -51.17 -37.17 -44.64
CA LEU A 13 -51.76 -37.94 -43.50
C LEU A 13 -50.96 -39.06 -42.81
N ALA A 14 -50.57 -38.90 -41.53
CA ALA A 14 -51.42 -39.04 -40.33
C ALA A 14 -50.60 -39.20 -39.02
N ALA A 15 -50.99 -38.42 -38.00
CA ALA A 15 -50.96 -38.60 -36.53
C ALA A 15 -49.82 -39.38 -35.82
N VAL A 16 -49.23 -38.76 -34.79
CA VAL A 16 -49.54 -38.96 -33.34
C VAL A 16 -48.64 -38.03 -32.52
N GLY A 17 -49.23 -37.36 -31.53
CA GLY A 17 -48.59 -36.28 -30.77
C GLY A 17 -47.63 -36.73 -29.67
N LEU A 18 -46.72 -35.82 -29.32
CA LEU A 18 -46.04 -35.73 -28.03
C LEU A 18 -45.79 -34.25 -27.75
N MET A 19 -46.33 -33.78 -26.62
CA MET A 19 -46.14 -32.43 -26.14
C MET A 19 -44.68 -32.23 -25.69
N ALA A 20 -44.02 -31.19 -26.23
CA ALA A 20 -42.79 -30.63 -25.68
C ALA A 20 -42.95 -29.11 -25.64
N GLY A 21 -42.96 -28.57 -24.42
CA GLY A 21 -43.19 -27.16 -24.15
C GLY A 21 -42.16 -26.25 -24.79
N CYS A 22 -42.63 -25.11 -25.30
CA CYS A 22 -41.81 -23.98 -25.65
C CYS A 22 -40.96 -23.56 -24.45
N LYS A 23 -39.67 -23.89 -24.44
CA LYS A 23 -38.71 -23.14 -23.62
C LYS A 23 -38.62 -21.74 -24.22
N LYS A 24 -39.13 -20.73 -23.51
CA LYS A 24 -38.79 -19.33 -23.75
C LYS A 24 -37.26 -19.24 -23.73
N GLN A 25 -36.69 -18.90 -24.87
CA GLN A 25 -35.32 -18.44 -24.96
C GLN A 25 -35.20 -17.15 -24.13
N PRO A 26 -34.22 -17.01 -23.22
CA PRO A 26 -34.05 -15.75 -22.51
C PRO A 26 -33.71 -14.67 -23.55
N THR A 27 -34.56 -13.64 -23.62
CA THR A 27 -34.28 -12.41 -24.35
C THR A 27 -32.94 -11.85 -23.85
N PRO A 28 -32.00 -11.44 -24.73
CA PRO A 28 -30.83 -10.70 -24.27
C PRO A 28 -31.34 -9.46 -23.53
N THR A 29 -31.04 -9.33 -22.25
CA THR A 29 -31.30 -8.10 -21.50
C THR A 29 -30.53 -6.99 -22.19
N ALA A 30 -31.22 -6.04 -22.80
CA ALA A 30 -30.59 -4.87 -23.41
C ALA A 30 -29.74 -4.17 -22.34
N THR A 31 -28.44 -4.12 -22.56
CA THR A 31 -27.53 -3.46 -21.62
C THR A 31 -27.68 -1.96 -21.84
N LYS A 32 -28.06 -1.23 -20.79
CA LYS A 32 -28.20 0.23 -20.81
C LYS A 32 -26.84 0.91 -20.57
N PRO A 33 -26.62 2.14 -21.07
CA PRO A 33 -25.48 2.94 -20.64
C PRO A 33 -25.57 3.29 -19.15
N VAL A 34 -24.42 3.42 -18.48
CA VAL A 34 -24.30 3.84 -17.09
C VAL A 34 -23.69 5.24 -17.07
N LEU A 35 -24.39 6.20 -16.48
CA LEU A 35 -23.92 7.57 -16.25
C LEU A 35 -23.45 7.69 -14.81
N THR A 36 -22.27 8.27 -14.61
CA THR A 36 -21.74 8.65 -13.29
C THR A 36 -21.27 10.11 -13.35
N ALA A 37 -21.25 10.77 -12.20
CA ALA A 37 -20.57 12.05 -12.01
C ALA A 37 -19.41 11.85 -11.02
N ASP A 38 -18.35 12.64 -11.18
CA ASP A 38 -17.22 12.69 -10.24
C ASP A 38 -17.63 13.23 -8.87
N ILE A 39 -18.47 14.26 -8.83
CA ILE A 39 -18.98 14.89 -7.61
C ILE A 39 -20.52 15.03 -7.64
N PRO A 40 -21.21 14.87 -6.49
CA PRO A 40 -22.66 15.04 -6.42
C PRO A 40 -23.10 16.49 -6.19
N GLU A 41 -22.18 17.39 -5.85
CA GLU A 41 -22.46 18.77 -5.44
C GLU A 41 -21.46 19.78 -6.01
N ILE A 42 -21.94 20.97 -6.38
CA ILE A 42 -21.11 22.12 -6.82
C ILE A 42 -21.55 23.41 -6.13
N LEU A 43 -20.70 24.44 -6.08
CA LEU A 43 -21.16 25.79 -5.80
C LEU A 43 -21.73 26.41 -7.07
N ALA A 44 -22.83 27.16 -6.91
CA ALA A 44 -23.44 27.96 -7.94
C ALA A 44 -22.61 29.24 -8.23
N ASN A 45 -21.30 29.11 -8.44
CA ASN A 45 -20.35 30.20 -8.73
C ASN A 45 -19.98 30.29 -10.22
N GLY A 46 -20.44 29.35 -11.05
CA GLY A 46 -20.12 29.27 -12.48
C GLY A 46 -18.71 28.78 -12.82
N THR A 47 -17.85 28.53 -11.82
CA THR A 47 -16.48 28.03 -12.02
C THR A 47 -16.35 26.56 -11.68
N GLU A 48 -17.05 26.10 -10.65
CA GLU A 48 -17.02 24.71 -10.21
C GLU A 48 -17.87 23.81 -11.11
N LYS A 49 -17.37 22.61 -11.38
CA LYS A 49 -17.91 21.72 -12.41
C LYS A 49 -18.03 20.29 -11.92
N ALA A 50 -19.18 19.68 -12.15
CA ALA A 50 -19.32 18.23 -12.14
C ALA A 50 -18.98 17.67 -13.52
N THR A 51 -18.13 16.65 -13.59
CA THR A 51 -17.73 15.94 -14.80
C THR A 51 -18.41 14.58 -14.86
N PHE A 52 -19.08 14.30 -15.97
CA PHE A 52 -19.80 13.07 -16.20
C PHE A 52 -18.97 12.06 -16.99
N THR A 53 -19.13 10.78 -16.65
CA THR A 53 -18.60 9.64 -17.42
C THR A 53 -19.76 8.74 -17.83
N VAL A 54 -19.76 8.28 -19.09
CA VAL A 54 -20.75 7.34 -19.63
C VAL A 54 -20.05 6.07 -20.04
N THR A 55 -20.45 4.93 -19.49
CA THR A 55 -19.95 3.61 -19.90
C THR A 55 -21.04 2.75 -20.52
N TYR A 56 -20.68 1.92 -21.49
CA TYR A 56 -21.55 0.95 -22.13
C TYR A 56 -20.82 -0.39 -22.25
N ASN A 57 -21.36 -1.46 -21.67
CA ASN A 57 -20.68 -2.76 -21.56
C ASN A 57 -19.27 -2.67 -20.93
N GLY A 58 -19.10 -1.77 -19.95
CA GLY A 58 -17.82 -1.55 -19.28
C GLY A 58 -16.78 -0.75 -20.07
N VAL A 59 -17.13 -0.25 -21.26
CA VAL A 59 -16.27 0.62 -22.09
C VAL A 59 -16.72 2.06 -21.96
N ASP A 60 -15.77 2.99 -21.80
CA ASP A 60 -16.04 4.43 -21.81
C ASP A 60 -16.51 4.90 -23.20
N VAL A 61 -17.71 5.46 -23.26
CA VAL A 61 -18.35 6.02 -24.46
C VAL A 61 -18.74 7.49 -24.28
N THR A 62 -18.16 8.17 -23.28
CA THR A 62 -18.53 9.53 -22.87
C THR A 62 -18.54 10.53 -24.03
N SER A 63 -17.55 10.48 -24.91
CA SER A 63 -17.45 11.37 -26.08
C SER A 63 -18.47 11.10 -27.19
N GLN A 64 -19.15 9.95 -27.14
CA GLN A 64 -20.15 9.51 -28.12
C GLN A 64 -21.58 9.59 -27.59
N ALA A 65 -21.73 9.69 -26.28
CA ALA A 65 -23.03 9.78 -25.62
C ALA A 65 -23.52 11.24 -25.55
N THR A 66 -24.84 11.42 -25.50
CA THR A 66 -25.45 12.72 -25.25
C THR A 66 -25.94 12.77 -23.81
N ILE A 67 -25.41 13.68 -23.00
CA ILE A 67 -25.86 13.91 -21.62
C ILE A 67 -26.87 15.05 -21.62
N THR A 68 -28.07 14.80 -21.08
CA THR A 68 -29.20 15.73 -21.16
C THR A 68 -29.73 16.04 -19.77
N ASN A 69 -29.98 17.31 -19.47
CA ASN A 69 -30.73 17.71 -18.29
C ASN A 69 -32.19 17.26 -18.45
N THR A 70 -32.70 16.41 -17.56
CA THR A 70 -34.02 15.79 -17.71
C THR A 70 -35.17 16.75 -17.45
N ALA A 71 -34.93 17.88 -16.77
CA ALA A 71 -35.94 18.89 -16.50
C ALA A 71 -36.12 19.85 -17.68
N THR A 72 -35.02 20.27 -18.32
CA THR A 72 -35.07 21.23 -19.44
C THR A 72 -35.07 20.58 -20.81
N GLY A 73 -34.57 19.34 -20.91
CA GLY A 73 -34.31 18.65 -22.18
C GLY A 73 -33.06 19.16 -22.91
N GLU A 74 -32.26 20.04 -22.29
CA GLU A 74 -31.06 20.59 -22.90
C GLU A 74 -29.87 19.62 -22.77
N ALA A 75 -29.17 19.41 -23.88
CA ALA A 75 -27.95 18.62 -23.91
C ALA A 75 -26.75 19.45 -23.42
N LEU A 76 -25.88 18.85 -22.61
CA LEU A 76 -24.62 19.47 -22.22
C LEU A 76 -23.67 19.60 -23.41
N THR A 77 -22.90 20.69 -23.44
CA THR A 77 -21.76 20.81 -24.36
C THR A 77 -20.53 20.18 -23.70
N GLY A 78 -20.06 19.06 -24.24
CA GLY A 78 -19.05 18.22 -23.58
C GLY A 78 -19.68 17.38 -22.45
N ASN A 79 -18.90 17.07 -21.43
CA ASN A 79 -19.31 16.21 -20.32
C ASN A 79 -19.23 16.91 -18.96
N THR A 80 -19.25 18.25 -18.90
CA THR A 80 -19.18 19.00 -17.65
C THR A 80 -20.41 19.87 -17.43
N PHE A 81 -20.82 20.04 -16.18
CA PHE A 81 -21.90 20.95 -15.77
C PHE A 81 -21.42 21.92 -14.69
N SER A 82 -21.65 23.22 -14.92
CA SER A 82 -21.49 24.30 -13.95
C SER A 82 -22.69 25.23 -14.04
N THR A 83 -23.04 25.90 -12.94
CA THR A 83 -24.15 26.86 -12.90
C THR A 83 -23.83 28.02 -11.97
N THR A 84 -24.50 29.16 -12.17
CA THR A 84 -24.56 30.27 -11.19
C THR A 84 -25.88 30.29 -10.42
N THR A 85 -26.75 29.30 -10.66
CA THR A 85 -28.08 29.23 -10.06
C THR A 85 -28.16 28.05 -9.11
N PRO A 86 -28.40 28.28 -7.80
CA PRO A 86 -28.57 27.20 -6.84
C PRO A 86 -29.79 26.34 -7.19
N GLY A 87 -29.72 25.04 -6.91
CA GLY A 87 -30.81 24.10 -7.12
C GLY A 87 -30.36 22.69 -7.47
N THR A 88 -31.33 21.80 -7.65
CA THR A 88 -31.11 20.40 -8.02
C THR A 88 -31.22 20.21 -9.53
N TYR A 89 -30.20 19.60 -10.14
CA TYR A 89 -30.12 19.36 -11.58
C TYR A 89 -29.99 17.85 -11.84
N THR A 90 -30.88 17.29 -12.65
CA THR A 90 -30.90 15.85 -12.94
C THR A 90 -30.54 15.59 -14.39
N PHE A 91 -29.68 14.61 -14.64
CA PHE A 91 -29.11 14.29 -15.94
C PHE A 91 -29.31 12.82 -16.30
N ALA A 92 -29.49 12.53 -17.59
CA ALA A 92 -29.45 11.18 -18.16
C ALA A 92 -28.58 11.16 -19.41
N ALA A 93 -27.90 10.05 -19.68
CA ALA A 93 -27.11 9.84 -20.89
C ALA A 93 -27.89 8.99 -21.89
N SER A 94 -27.78 9.33 -23.17
CA SER A 94 -28.25 8.50 -24.28
C SER A 94 -27.10 8.02 -25.14
N TYR A 95 -27.06 6.71 -25.40
CA TYR A 95 -26.10 6.05 -26.28
C TYR A 95 -26.76 4.83 -26.94
N ASN A 96 -26.58 4.64 -28.26
CA ASN A 96 -27.21 3.56 -29.03
C ASN A 96 -28.74 3.42 -28.86
N ASN A 97 -29.47 4.54 -28.81
CA ASN A 97 -30.93 4.61 -28.57
C ASN A 97 -31.40 4.08 -27.20
N GLU A 98 -30.48 3.78 -26.29
CA GLU A 98 -30.78 3.47 -24.90
C GLU A 98 -30.54 4.70 -24.03
N THR A 99 -31.23 4.77 -22.89
CA THR A 99 -31.10 5.85 -21.90
C THR A 99 -30.63 5.27 -20.57
N SER A 100 -29.66 5.92 -19.94
CA SER A 100 -29.16 5.55 -18.62
C SER A 100 -30.20 5.82 -17.52
N GLU A 101 -29.93 5.30 -16.33
CA GLU A 101 -30.54 5.87 -15.11
C GLU A 101 -30.02 7.31 -14.89
N THR A 102 -30.72 8.09 -14.06
CA THR A 102 -30.40 9.51 -13.85
C THR A 102 -29.36 9.74 -12.77
N VAL A 103 -28.52 10.76 -12.95
CA VAL A 103 -27.61 11.30 -11.93
C VAL A 103 -28.05 12.71 -11.55
N THR A 104 -27.99 13.03 -10.25
CA THR A 104 -28.38 14.35 -9.74
C THR A 104 -27.16 15.10 -9.23
N ILE A 105 -27.07 16.39 -9.59
CA ILE A 105 -26.10 17.34 -9.08
C ILE A 105 -26.83 18.43 -8.30
N GLU A 106 -26.42 18.68 -7.06
CA GLU A 106 -26.93 19.78 -6.24
C GLU A 106 -25.99 20.98 -6.30
N ALA A 107 -26.48 22.11 -6.82
CA ALA A 107 -25.75 23.37 -6.86
C ALA A 107 -26.12 24.23 -5.64
N LEU A 108 -25.15 24.46 -4.75
CA LEU A 108 -25.32 25.19 -3.51
C LEU A 108 -25.11 26.71 -3.71
N PRO A 109 -25.79 27.59 -2.96
CA PRO A 109 -25.55 29.03 -3.03
C PRO A 109 -24.13 29.40 -2.60
N THR A 110 -23.54 30.41 -3.26
CA THR A 110 -22.27 31.01 -2.83
C THR A 110 -22.45 31.73 -1.50
N SER A 111 -21.56 31.48 -0.54
CA SER A 111 -21.57 32.11 0.77
C SER A 111 -20.23 32.78 1.10
N ASP A 112 -20.20 33.69 2.07
CA ASP A 112 -18.95 34.28 2.60
C ASP A 112 -18.14 33.29 3.46
N LEU A 113 -18.49 31.99 3.44
CA LEU A 113 -17.71 30.92 4.05
C LEU A 113 -16.58 30.54 3.10
N LEU A 114 -15.34 30.72 3.53
CA LEU A 114 -14.15 30.42 2.75
C LEU A 114 -13.31 29.37 3.47
N LEU A 115 -12.90 28.36 2.71
CA LEU A 115 -11.89 27.40 3.11
C LEU A 115 -10.58 27.78 2.43
N ALA A 116 -9.50 27.82 3.21
CA ALA A 116 -8.14 28.01 2.76
C ALA A 116 -7.25 26.89 3.31
N VAL A 117 -6.14 26.62 2.63
CA VAL A 117 -5.09 25.72 3.10
C VAL A 117 -3.75 26.45 3.04
N ASP A 118 -2.91 26.24 4.05
CA ASP A 118 -1.57 26.84 4.13
C ASP A 118 -0.59 26.22 3.11
N LYS A 119 -0.69 24.90 2.92
CA LYS A 119 0.20 24.09 2.10
C LYS A 119 -0.61 23.28 1.07
N PRO A 120 -0.65 23.74 -0.21
CA PRO A 120 -1.44 23.07 -1.25
C PRO A 120 -0.79 21.78 -1.79
N SER A 121 0.44 21.45 -1.37
CA SER A 121 1.12 20.22 -1.74
C SER A 121 1.92 19.65 -0.57
N ILE A 122 1.74 18.37 -0.26
CA ILE A 122 2.45 17.62 0.79
C ILE A 122 3.06 16.33 0.22
N ILE A 123 3.98 15.70 0.94
CA ILE A 123 4.48 14.35 0.60
C ILE A 123 3.68 13.25 1.32
N ASN A 124 3.60 12.06 0.72
CA ASN A 124 2.79 10.95 1.20
C ASN A 124 3.43 10.14 2.36
N ASN A 125 4.16 10.79 3.26
CA ASN A 125 4.83 10.13 4.38
C ASN A 125 3.96 10.05 5.65
N GLY A 126 2.75 10.64 5.62
CA GLY A 126 1.83 10.72 6.76
C GLY A 126 2.20 11.74 7.85
N GLU A 127 3.40 12.33 7.79
CA GLU A 127 3.90 13.35 8.72
C GLU A 127 3.79 14.76 8.15
N ASP A 128 3.95 14.92 6.83
CA ASP A 128 3.79 16.21 6.17
C ASP A 128 2.31 16.60 6.13
N VAL A 129 1.99 17.74 6.74
CA VAL A 129 0.59 18.15 6.97
C VAL A 129 0.21 19.40 6.20
N ALA A 130 -1.04 19.43 5.74
CA ALA A 130 -1.73 20.61 5.26
C ALA A 130 -2.76 21.04 6.32
N THR A 131 -2.72 22.31 6.71
CA THR A 131 -3.61 22.87 7.73
C THR A 131 -4.66 23.77 7.07
N PHE A 132 -5.92 23.47 7.32
CA PHE A 132 -7.05 24.25 6.82
C PHE A 132 -7.43 25.37 7.78
N THR A 133 -7.88 26.48 7.20
CA THR A 133 -8.52 27.58 7.90
C THR A 133 -9.88 27.85 7.28
N VAL A 134 -10.92 27.94 8.10
CA VAL A 134 -12.28 28.26 7.69
C VAL A 134 -12.65 29.64 8.20
N THR A 135 -13.02 30.55 7.30
CA THR A 135 -13.46 31.90 7.67
C THR A 135 -14.88 32.15 7.21
N TYR A 136 -15.69 32.81 8.04
CA TYR A 136 -17.03 33.24 7.69
C TYR A 136 -17.17 34.75 7.93
N GLN A 137 -17.48 35.51 6.88
CA GLN A 137 -17.55 36.98 6.93
C GLN A 137 -16.27 37.61 7.51
N GLY A 138 -15.11 37.01 7.22
CA GLY A 138 -13.80 37.45 7.69
C GLY A 138 -13.43 37.04 9.12
N ASN A 139 -14.30 36.32 9.85
CA ASN A 139 -13.98 35.77 11.16
C ASN A 139 -13.54 34.31 11.03
N ASP A 140 -12.50 33.91 11.77
CA ASP A 140 -12.10 32.51 11.87
C ASP A 140 -13.17 31.70 12.61
N VAL A 141 -13.71 30.70 11.92
CA VAL A 141 -14.71 29.75 12.42
C VAL A 141 -14.22 28.30 12.33
N THR A 142 -12.91 28.09 12.19
CA THR A 142 -12.29 26.77 11.97
C THR A 142 -12.70 25.77 13.04
N ALA A 143 -12.71 26.18 14.31
CA ALA A 143 -13.06 25.33 15.45
C ALA A 143 -14.53 24.85 15.46
N GLN A 144 -15.42 25.48 14.70
CA GLN A 144 -16.85 25.14 14.61
C GLN A 144 -17.24 24.56 13.26
N ALA A 145 -16.38 24.71 12.26
CA ALA A 145 -16.63 24.20 10.93
C ALA A 145 -16.38 22.69 10.87
N VAL A 146 -17.10 22.02 9.98
CA VAL A 146 -16.89 20.63 9.61
C VAL A 146 -16.29 20.59 8.22
N ILE A 147 -15.11 19.98 8.09
CA ILE A 147 -14.44 19.77 6.81
C ILE A 147 -14.76 18.36 6.29
N VAL A 148 -15.00 18.27 4.99
CA VAL A 148 -15.26 17.02 4.27
C VAL A 148 -14.20 16.86 3.20
N ASN A 149 -13.53 15.72 3.19
CA ASN A 149 -12.72 15.26 2.07
C ASN A 149 -13.68 14.72 0.99
N MET A 150 -13.87 15.49 -0.06
CA MET A 150 -14.78 15.18 -1.16
C MET A 150 -14.28 13.97 -1.98
N THR A 151 -12.97 13.70 -1.97
CA THR A 151 -12.38 12.58 -2.69
C THR A 151 -12.70 11.23 -2.06
N SER A 152 -12.69 11.14 -0.72
CA SER A 152 -13.02 9.91 0.02
C SER A 152 -14.44 9.90 0.61
N ALA A 153 -15.15 11.03 0.54
CA ALA A 153 -16.39 11.32 1.28
C ALA A 153 -16.22 11.26 2.81
N ASP A 154 -15.00 11.35 3.33
CA ASP A 154 -14.75 11.37 4.77
C ASP A 154 -15.13 12.72 5.36
N ARG A 155 -16.06 12.68 6.32
CA ARG A 155 -16.51 13.85 7.07
C ARG A 155 -15.80 13.89 8.42
N TRP A 156 -15.11 15.00 8.70
CA TRP A 156 -14.38 15.15 9.96
C TRP A 156 -15.24 15.74 11.08
N ASP A 157 -14.83 15.48 12.31
CA ASP A 157 -15.40 16.14 13.48
C ASP A 157 -15.15 17.65 13.44
N ALA A 158 -16.03 18.42 14.08
CA ALA A 158 -15.90 19.88 14.11
C ALA A 158 -14.57 20.31 14.74
N GLY A 159 -13.87 21.23 14.08
CA GLY A 159 -12.56 21.73 14.51
C GLY A 159 -11.36 20.88 14.10
N VAL A 160 -11.56 19.70 13.50
CA VAL A 160 -10.47 18.96 12.85
C VAL A 160 -10.13 19.66 11.54
N ASN A 161 -8.89 20.09 11.40
CA ASN A 161 -8.44 20.93 10.28
C ASN A 161 -7.05 20.58 9.75
N ILE A 162 -6.53 19.39 10.05
CA ILE A 162 -5.20 18.94 9.62
C ILE A 162 -5.37 17.74 8.71
N PHE A 163 -4.67 17.75 7.58
CA PHE A 163 -4.63 16.64 6.63
C PHE A 163 -3.20 16.15 6.41
N SER A 164 -3.02 14.84 6.50
CA SER A 164 -1.88 14.13 5.93
C SER A 164 -2.40 12.90 5.20
N SER A 165 -1.56 12.31 4.35
CA SER A 165 -1.89 11.10 3.61
C SER A 165 -0.66 10.23 3.42
N GLN A 166 -0.89 8.92 3.30
CA GLN A 166 0.11 7.95 2.83
C GLN A 166 -0.08 7.55 1.36
N SER A 167 -1.19 7.99 0.76
CA SER A 167 -1.48 7.78 -0.66
C SER A 167 -1.23 9.07 -1.42
N SER A 168 -0.50 9.00 -2.54
CA SER A 168 -0.35 10.14 -3.43
C SER A 168 -1.64 10.34 -4.23
N GLY A 169 -1.86 11.57 -4.70
CA GLY A 169 -3.06 11.93 -5.44
C GLY A 169 -3.52 13.35 -5.15
N THR A 170 -4.64 13.73 -5.76
CA THR A 170 -5.26 15.03 -5.53
C THR A 170 -6.49 14.85 -4.66
N TYR A 171 -6.49 15.53 -3.52
CA TYR A 171 -7.57 15.50 -2.54
C TYR A 171 -8.32 16.83 -2.55
N GLU A 172 -9.63 16.77 -2.63
CA GLU A 172 -10.50 17.94 -2.64
C GLU A 172 -11.27 18.06 -1.33
N PHE A 173 -11.36 19.27 -0.79
CA PHE A 173 -11.95 19.54 0.52
C PHE A 173 -12.96 20.67 0.44
N ARG A 174 -14.00 20.56 1.28
CA ARG A 174 -14.98 21.63 1.55
C ARG A 174 -15.26 21.74 3.03
N ALA A 175 -15.55 22.95 3.50
CA ALA A 175 -16.02 23.21 4.84
C ALA A 175 -17.52 23.50 4.84
N SER A 176 -18.16 23.19 5.96
CA SER A 176 -19.53 23.57 6.27
C SER A 176 -19.61 24.24 7.64
N TYR A 177 -20.40 25.31 7.72
CA TYR A 177 -20.64 26.06 8.95
C TYR A 177 -22.01 26.73 8.88
N ASP A 178 -22.85 26.54 9.91
CA ASP A 178 -24.19 27.15 10.00
C ASP A 178 -25.04 26.96 8.72
N GLY A 179 -25.10 25.72 8.23
CA GLY A 179 -25.83 25.32 7.03
C GLY A 179 -25.29 25.86 5.70
N LYS A 180 -24.12 26.49 5.71
CA LYS A 180 -23.45 27.04 4.52
C LYS A 180 -22.28 26.16 4.14
N SER A 181 -21.97 26.15 2.85
CA SER A 181 -20.81 25.45 2.28
C SER A 181 -19.78 26.46 1.77
N SER A 182 -18.51 26.12 1.91
CA SER A 182 -17.39 26.92 1.42
C SER A 182 -17.08 26.63 -0.06
N ASN A 183 -16.12 27.38 -0.61
CA ASN A 183 -15.38 26.94 -1.80
C ASN A 183 -14.68 25.59 -1.58
N SER A 184 -14.36 24.92 -2.68
CA SER A 184 -13.44 23.79 -2.67
C SER A 184 -11.99 24.24 -2.60
N VAL A 185 -11.16 23.44 -1.95
CA VAL A 185 -9.70 23.57 -1.89
C VAL A 185 -9.09 22.21 -2.23
N THR A 186 -8.00 22.20 -2.98
CA THR A 186 -7.27 20.97 -3.31
C THR A 186 -5.93 20.91 -2.57
N VAL A 187 -5.56 19.70 -2.14
CA VAL A 187 -4.22 19.36 -1.67
C VAL A 187 -3.67 18.26 -2.56
N THR A 188 -2.53 18.50 -3.19
CA THR A 188 -1.80 17.47 -3.96
C THR A 188 -0.84 16.74 -3.03
N VAL A 189 -1.00 15.43 -2.91
CA VAL A 189 -0.06 14.58 -2.18
C VAL A 189 0.86 13.93 -3.20
N THR A 190 2.16 14.15 -3.09
CA THR A 190 3.17 13.55 -3.98
C THR A 190 3.89 12.39 -3.30
N ILE A 191 4.44 11.48 -4.08
CA ILE A 191 5.29 10.40 -3.55
C ILE A 191 6.54 11.02 -2.90
N GLU A 192 6.91 10.51 -1.71
CA GLU A 192 8.15 10.86 -1.05
C GLU A 192 9.34 10.56 -1.97
N PRO A 193 10.17 11.58 -2.28
CA PRO A 193 11.32 11.38 -3.15
C PRO A 193 12.35 10.49 -2.46
N GLN A 194 13.00 9.64 -3.23
CA GLN A 194 14.14 8.87 -2.74
C GLN A 194 15.24 9.82 -2.26
N ASN A 195 15.90 9.47 -1.15
CA ASN A 195 17.15 10.11 -0.79
C ASN A 195 18.22 9.76 -1.85
N PRO A 196 18.75 10.73 -2.61
CA PRO A 196 19.74 10.46 -3.63
C PRO A 196 21.11 10.13 -3.04
N LEU A 197 21.35 10.49 -1.77
CA LEU A 197 22.61 10.23 -1.08
C LEU A 197 22.51 8.97 -0.22
N THR A 198 23.28 7.95 -0.56
CA THR A 198 23.35 6.69 0.20
C THR A 198 24.73 6.49 0.78
N LEU A 199 24.79 5.93 1.99
CA LEU A 199 26.02 5.57 2.68
C LEU A 199 26.05 4.05 2.86
N HIS A 200 27.16 3.41 2.49
CA HIS A 200 27.35 1.97 2.63
C HIS A 200 28.64 1.69 3.40
N ALA A 201 28.54 0.79 4.38
CA ALA A 201 29.68 0.20 5.06
C ALA A 201 30.06 -1.13 4.41
N SER A 202 31.34 -1.38 4.19
CA SER A 202 31.86 -2.63 3.61
C SER A 202 31.56 -3.88 4.44
N THR A 203 31.25 -3.70 5.72
CA THR A 203 30.80 -4.75 6.64
C THR A 203 29.94 -4.10 7.72
N PRO A 204 28.86 -4.75 8.16
CA PRO A 204 28.03 -4.22 9.24
C PRO A 204 28.65 -4.47 10.63
N ARG A 205 29.69 -5.31 10.72
CA ARG A 205 30.40 -5.63 11.97
C ARG A 205 31.90 -5.69 11.80
N ILE A 206 32.59 -5.22 12.84
CA ILE A 206 34.04 -5.33 13.04
C ILE A 206 34.35 -5.76 14.47
N ASN A 207 35.52 -6.37 14.71
CA ASN A 207 35.96 -6.64 16.08
C ASN A 207 36.40 -5.35 16.79
N ALA A 208 36.16 -5.25 18.10
CA ALA A 208 36.63 -4.14 18.94
C ALA A 208 38.13 -4.24 19.28
N ASN A 209 38.98 -4.38 18.27
CA ASN A 209 40.42 -4.56 18.41
C ASN A 209 41.26 -3.35 17.93
N GLY A 210 40.62 -2.32 17.37
CA GLY A 210 41.27 -1.14 16.80
C GLY A 210 42.08 -1.40 15.53
N ALA A 211 42.00 -2.59 14.96
CA ALA A 211 42.71 -3.01 13.74
C ALA A 211 41.75 -3.41 12.61
N ASP A 212 40.60 -4.01 12.95
CA ASP A 212 39.54 -4.27 12.01
C ASP A 212 38.91 -2.93 11.58
N GLU A 213 38.74 -2.79 10.27
CA GLU A 213 38.31 -1.55 9.65
C GLU A 213 37.04 -1.78 8.84
N VAL A 214 36.13 -0.82 8.94
CA VAL A 214 35.02 -0.67 8.01
C VAL A 214 35.37 0.45 7.03
N VAL A 215 35.14 0.21 5.74
CA VAL A 215 35.32 1.21 4.68
C VAL A 215 33.95 1.68 4.24
N PHE A 216 33.77 3.00 4.22
CA PHE A 216 32.57 3.66 3.77
C PHE A 216 32.64 4.03 2.30
N THR A 217 31.51 3.86 1.61
CA THR A 217 31.27 4.36 0.26
C THR A 217 30.03 5.25 0.28
N VAL A 218 30.13 6.46 -0.28
CA VAL A 218 29.03 7.40 -0.40
C VAL A 218 28.65 7.53 -1.86
N LEU A 219 27.40 7.25 -2.19
CA LEU A 219 26.88 7.37 -3.56
C LEU A 219 25.83 8.48 -3.63
N TYR A 220 25.92 9.35 -4.62
CA TYR A 220 24.90 10.35 -4.97
C TYR A 220 24.33 10.03 -6.35
N ASP A 221 23.04 9.72 -6.43
CA ASP A 221 22.37 9.21 -7.65
C ASP A 221 23.11 8.02 -8.29
N GLY A 222 23.69 7.16 -7.43
CA GLY A 222 24.46 5.98 -7.84
C GLY A 222 25.93 6.25 -8.21
N GLU A 223 26.36 7.50 -8.28
CA GLU A 223 27.75 7.88 -8.57
C GLU A 223 28.57 8.01 -7.27
N ASP A 224 29.81 7.50 -7.28
CA ASP A 224 30.69 7.56 -6.11
C ASP A 224 31.18 8.98 -5.83
N VAL A 225 30.72 9.55 -4.71
CA VAL A 225 31.08 10.88 -4.20
C VAL A 225 31.84 10.81 -2.88
N THR A 226 32.37 9.63 -2.50
CA THR A 226 33.02 9.38 -1.20
C THR A 226 34.10 10.41 -0.87
N SER A 227 34.92 10.80 -1.84
CA SER A 227 36.00 11.79 -1.64
C SER A 227 35.53 13.24 -1.47
N GLN A 228 34.27 13.53 -1.82
CA GLN A 228 33.65 14.85 -1.75
C GLN A 228 32.66 14.98 -0.59
N ALA A 229 32.16 13.84 -0.09
CA ALA A 229 31.24 13.78 1.03
C ALA A 229 31.97 13.92 2.38
N THR A 230 31.23 14.36 3.39
CA THR A 230 31.68 14.34 4.78
C THR A 230 30.92 13.25 5.53
N ILE A 231 31.65 12.28 6.09
CA ILE A 231 31.07 11.19 6.89
C ILE A 231 31.20 11.57 8.37
N THR A 232 30.09 11.55 9.10
CA THR A 232 30.03 11.91 10.51
C THR A 232 29.59 10.71 11.33
N ASN A 233 30.34 10.39 12.38
CA ASN A 233 29.91 9.48 13.43
C ASN A 233 28.93 10.24 14.33
N THR A 234 27.64 9.97 14.20
CA THR A 234 26.59 10.71 14.90
C THR A 234 26.52 10.37 16.39
N THR A 235 27.05 9.22 16.80
CA THR A 235 27.18 8.83 18.21
C THR A 235 28.15 9.74 18.98
N SER A 236 29.22 10.19 18.32
CA SER A 236 30.27 11.05 18.92
C SER A 236 30.24 12.50 18.41
N ALA A 237 29.47 12.79 17.36
CA ALA A 237 29.49 14.03 16.59
C ALA A 237 30.87 14.36 15.97
N GLU A 238 31.70 13.34 15.72
CA GLU A 238 33.01 13.49 15.11
C GLU A 238 33.01 13.12 13.62
N THR A 239 33.74 13.87 12.80
CA THR A 239 33.95 13.55 11.39
C THR A 239 34.97 12.42 11.24
N VAL A 240 34.62 11.43 10.40
CA VAL A 240 35.54 10.35 10.02
C VAL A 240 36.65 10.92 9.13
N THR A 241 37.91 10.67 9.49
CA THR A 241 39.04 11.07 8.65
C THR A 241 39.21 10.09 7.49
N GLY A 242 39.13 10.57 6.25
CA GLY A 242 39.08 9.70 5.08
C GLY A 242 37.71 9.04 4.95
N ASN A 243 37.68 7.73 4.72
CA ASN A 243 36.45 6.95 4.60
C ASN A 243 36.51 5.62 5.37
N THR A 244 37.35 5.54 6.39
CA THR A 244 37.56 4.30 7.15
C THR A 244 37.33 4.55 8.62
N PHE A 245 36.71 3.59 9.30
CA PHE A 245 36.53 3.62 10.75
C PHE A 245 37.02 2.31 11.39
N SER A 246 37.65 2.44 12.55
CA SER A 246 38.00 1.34 13.44
C SER A 246 37.84 1.80 14.88
N SER A 247 37.64 0.87 15.80
CA SER A 247 37.58 1.16 17.22
C SER A 247 38.06 -0.03 18.06
N SER A 248 38.65 0.27 19.20
CA SER A 248 38.94 -0.72 20.25
C SER A 248 37.87 -0.75 21.34
N VAL A 249 36.82 0.07 21.20
CA VAL A 249 35.72 0.17 22.15
C VAL A 249 34.52 -0.54 21.54
N ALA A 250 34.00 -1.52 22.29
CA ALA A 250 32.79 -2.22 21.89
C ALA A 250 31.58 -1.27 22.04
N ALA A 251 30.91 -1.00 20.92
CA ALA A 251 29.75 -0.12 20.84
C ALA A 251 29.04 -0.28 19.48
N LEU A 252 27.79 0.18 19.43
CA LEU A 252 27.10 0.47 18.17
C LEU A 252 27.43 1.91 17.76
N TYR A 253 28.03 2.08 16.60
CA TYR A 253 28.38 3.39 16.06
C TYR A 253 27.46 3.73 14.89
N GLN A 254 26.85 4.91 14.92
CA GLN A 254 26.01 5.40 13.84
C GLN A 254 26.76 6.41 12.97
N PHE A 255 26.51 6.35 11.66
CA PHE A 255 27.16 7.20 10.67
C PHE A 255 26.16 7.76 9.68
N GLU A 256 26.36 9.02 9.32
CA GLU A 256 25.67 9.69 8.22
C GLU A 256 26.70 10.31 7.28
N ALA A 257 26.36 10.41 6.00
CA ALA A 257 27.13 11.17 5.02
C ALA A 257 26.40 12.47 4.69
N SER A 258 27.14 13.55 4.48
CA SER A 258 26.62 14.80 3.93
C SER A 258 27.35 15.17 2.65
N TYR A 259 26.62 15.69 1.67
CA TYR A 259 27.15 16.04 0.36
C TYR A 259 26.42 17.25 -0.21
N GLN A 260 27.16 18.11 -0.89
CA GLN A 260 26.63 19.29 -1.58
C GLN A 260 27.10 19.25 -3.04
N ALA A 261 26.18 19.00 -3.98
CA ALA A 261 26.52 18.80 -5.39
C ALA A 261 27.11 20.06 -6.05
N SER A 262 26.66 21.24 -5.62
CA SER A 262 27.14 22.54 -6.05
C SER A 262 27.01 23.56 -4.91
N PRO A 263 27.85 24.60 -4.83
CA PRO A 263 27.71 25.64 -3.80
C PRO A 263 26.34 26.35 -3.72
N ALA A 264 25.52 26.23 -4.77
CA ALA A 264 24.15 26.77 -4.81
C ALA A 264 23.08 25.79 -4.30
N ASP A 265 23.40 24.49 -4.23
CA ASP A 265 22.45 23.44 -3.83
C ASP A 265 22.44 23.30 -2.30
N PRO A 266 21.33 22.86 -1.70
CA PRO A 266 21.32 22.50 -0.29
C PRO A 266 22.25 21.30 -0.02
N THR A 267 22.82 21.23 1.18
CA THR A 267 23.49 20.02 1.67
C THR A 267 22.46 18.92 1.87
N ILE A 268 22.71 17.76 1.27
CA ILE A 268 21.90 16.55 1.42
C ILE A 268 22.60 15.66 2.45
N VAL A 269 21.82 14.97 3.28
CA VAL A 269 22.30 14.04 4.31
C VAL A 269 21.72 12.65 4.00
N SER A 270 22.54 11.61 4.10
CA SER A 270 22.11 10.23 3.88
C SER A 270 21.27 9.73 5.07
N ASP A 271 20.54 8.64 4.86
CA ASP A 271 20.04 7.85 5.99
C ASP A 271 21.23 7.37 6.85
N ALA A 272 21.01 7.26 8.16
CA ALA A 272 22.03 6.77 9.09
C ALA A 272 22.22 5.25 8.93
N ILE A 273 23.48 4.81 8.98
CA ILE A 273 23.85 3.39 9.05
C ILE A 273 24.48 3.07 10.40
N THR A 274 24.41 1.81 10.83
CA THR A 274 24.96 1.31 12.08
C THR A 274 26.08 0.31 11.81
N VAL A 275 27.25 0.55 12.40
CA VAL A 275 28.35 -0.42 12.45
C VAL A 275 28.47 -0.93 13.89
N ALA A 276 28.31 -2.23 14.06
CA ALA A 276 28.55 -2.88 15.34
C ALA A 276 30.04 -3.20 15.51
N CYS A 277 30.64 -2.64 16.56
CA CYS A 277 32.02 -2.90 16.95
C CYS A 277 32.03 -3.84 18.16
N GLY A 278 32.44 -5.09 17.99
CA GLY A 278 32.38 -6.13 19.03
C GLY A 278 31.25 -7.15 18.81
N ASP A 279 30.99 -7.95 19.85
CA ASP A 279 30.06 -9.09 19.79
C ASP A 279 28.61 -8.62 19.98
N TYR A 280 28.00 -8.14 18.89
CA TYR A 280 26.59 -7.76 18.84
C TYR A 280 25.78 -8.73 17.97
N ASP A 281 24.68 -9.22 18.53
CA ASP A 281 23.69 -10.00 17.81
C ASP A 281 22.84 -9.11 16.92
N PHE A 282 22.44 -9.63 15.76
CA PHE A 282 21.46 -8.94 14.94
C PHE A 282 20.13 -8.86 15.66
N TYR A 283 19.47 -7.71 15.51
CA TYR A 283 18.13 -7.49 16.02
C TYR A 283 17.17 -8.49 15.39
N LYS A 284 16.48 -9.27 16.23
CA LYS A 284 15.58 -10.33 15.76
C LYS A 284 14.17 -9.79 15.58
N ASN A 285 13.75 -9.70 14.32
CA ASN A 285 12.34 -9.60 13.98
C ASN A 285 11.71 -10.97 13.77
N VAL A 286 10.48 -11.11 14.23
CA VAL A 286 9.65 -12.29 14.04
C VAL A 286 8.75 -12.07 12.82
N LEU A 287 8.84 -12.97 11.84
CA LEU A 287 7.96 -12.95 10.69
C LEU A 287 6.59 -13.55 11.08
N LEU A 288 5.50 -12.85 10.77
CA LEU A 288 4.14 -13.34 11.01
C LEU A 288 3.37 -13.46 9.69
N PHE A 289 3.02 -14.68 9.30
CA PHE A 289 1.97 -14.90 8.31
C PHE A 289 0.61 -14.98 8.98
N ARG A 290 -0.28 -14.06 8.63
CA ARG A 290 -1.66 -14.06 9.08
C ARG A 290 -2.58 -14.41 7.91
N PHE A 291 -3.05 -15.65 7.86
CA PHE A 291 -4.05 -16.05 6.87
C PHE A 291 -5.43 -15.54 7.31
N THR A 292 -6.08 -14.75 6.44
CA THR A 292 -7.29 -13.99 6.78
C THR A 292 -8.25 -13.89 5.59
N GLY A 293 -9.43 -13.32 5.80
CA GLY A 293 -10.32 -12.93 4.72
C GLY A 293 -11.36 -11.88 5.16
N ALA A 294 -11.75 -10.98 4.26
CA ALA A 294 -12.73 -9.92 4.52
C ALA A 294 -14.10 -10.49 4.97
N TRP A 295 -14.47 -11.67 4.45
CA TRP A 295 -15.70 -12.41 4.80
C TRP A 295 -15.63 -13.10 6.19
N CYS A 296 -14.43 -13.22 6.79
CA CYS A 296 -14.19 -14.06 7.96
C CYS A 296 -14.47 -13.31 9.27
N GLN A 297 -15.58 -13.65 9.92
CA GLN A 297 -15.99 -13.02 11.18
C GLN A 297 -14.97 -13.21 12.34
N PRO A 298 -14.41 -14.41 12.56
CA PRO A 298 -13.36 -14.59 13.58
C PRO A 298 -12.06 -13.83 13.27
N CYS A 299 -11.77 -13.56 11.99
CA CYS A 299 -10.62 -12.77 11.59
C CYS A 299 -10.77 -11.29 12.00
N GLY A 300 -11.98 -10.75 11.86
CA GLY A 300 -12.34 -9.42 12.36
C GLY A 300 -12.18 -9.33 13.88
N GLN A 301 -12.68 -10.33 14.62
CA GLN A 301 -12.55 -10.38 16.09
C GLN A 301 -11.09 -10.43 16.57
N PHE A 302 -10.24 -11.21 15.92
CA PHE A 302 -8.83 -11.32 16.32
C PHE A 302 -8.02 -10.05 16.02
N SER A 303 -8.48 -9.20 15.09
CA SER A 303 -7.71 -8.03 14.65
C SER A 303 -7.41 -7.05 15.78
N SER A 304 -8.35 -6.82 16.71
CA SER A 304 -8.13 -5.94 17.87
C SER A 304 -7.15 -6.54 18.88
N THR A 305 -7.23 -7.85 19.14
CA THR A 305 -6.26 -8.57 19.99
C THR A 305 -4.85 -8.46 19.43
N LEU A 306 -4.70 -8.68 18.12
CA LEU A 306 -3.42 -8.58 17.45
C LEU A 306 -2.87 -7.16 17.50
N LYS A 307 -3.70 -6.15 17.16
CA LYS A 307 -3.33 -4.74 17.26
C LYS A 307 -2.82 -4.40 18.66
N ALA A 308 -3.56 -4.78 19.71
CA ALA A 308 -3.16 -4.56 21.09
C ALA A 308 -1.85 -5.27 21.46
N ALA A 309 -1.57 -6.45 20.89
CA ALA A 309 -0.32 -7.17 21.14
C ALA A 309 0.87 -6.50 20.46
N LEU A 310 0.69 -6.04 19.22
CA LEU A 310 1.71 -5.29 18.48
C LEU A 310 1.95 -3.91 19.10
N ASP A 311 0.94 -3.27 19.69
CA ASP A 311 1.10 -2.02 20.44
C ASP A 311 1.80 -2.23 21.79
N ALA A 312 1.53 -3.35 22.46
CA ALA A 312 2.17 -3.72 23.72
C ALA A 312 3.61 -4.21 23.54
N TYR A 313 3.93 -4.73 22.36
CA TYR A 313 5.26 -5.20 21.99
C TYR A 313 5.65 -4.74 20.58
N PRO A 314 5.86 -3.42 20.41
CA PRO A 314 6.13 -2.82 19.11
C PRO A 314 7.50 -3.22 18.58
N ASP A 315 7.71 -2.97 17.28
CA ASP A 315 9.02 -3.05 16.64
C ASP A 315 9.70 -4.43 16.75
N ARG A 316 8.91 -5.51 16.68
CA ARG A 316 9.41 -6.90 16.76
C ARG A 316 8.79 -7.84 15.74
N VAL A 317 7.74 -7.43 15.04
CA VAL A 317 7.02 -8.29 14.09
C VAL A 317 7.02 -7.67 12.70
N ILE A 318 7.40 -8.46 11.71
CA ILE A 318 7.16 -8.15 10.30
C ILE A 318 5.98 -9.02 9.85
N GLN A 319 4.84 -8.39 9.57
CA GLN A 319 3.63 -9.12 9.20
C GLN A 319 3.46 -9.19 7.67
N MET A 320 2.88 -10.31 7.23
CA MET A 320 2.21 -10.47 5.93
C MET A 320 0.80 -11.04 6.15
N ALA A 321 -0.23 -10.25 5.87
CA ALA A 321 -1.63 -10.66 5.84
C ALA A 321 -1.95 -11.34 4.50
N ILE A 322 -2.14 -12.66 4.53
CA ILE A 322 -2.44 -13.48 3.38
C ILE A 322 -3.97 -13.62 3.25
N HIS A 323 -4.57 -12.80 2.38
CA HIS A 323 -6.01 -12.81 2.12
C HIS A 323 -6.44 -13.99 1.24
N THR A 324 -7.68 -14.48 1.43
CA THR A 324 -8.22 -15.60 0.68
C THR A 324 -9.69 -15.45 0.29
N ASN A 325 -10.02 -15.98 -0.90
CA ASN A 325 -11.37 -16.11 -1.41
C ASN A 325 -12.05 -17.46 -1.07
N ALA A 326 -11.41 -18.31 -0.25
CA ALA A 326 -11.87 -19.68 -0.03
C ALA A 326 -13.23 -19.79 0.69
N GLY A 327 -13.61 -18.80 1.51
CA GLY A 327 -14.87 -18.80 2.26
C GLY A 327 -15.85 -17.69 1.87
N GLY A 328 -15.51 -16.86 0.88
CA GLY A 328 -16.32 -15.73 0.45
C GLY A 328 -15.52 -14.74 -0.40
N THR A 329 -16.19 -13.71 -0.90
CA THR A 329 -15.55 -12.66 -1.69
C THR A 329 -14.57 -11.84 -0.84
N ASP A 330 -13.36 -11.70 -1.33
CA ASP A 330 -12.27 -10.90 -0.79
C ASP A 330 -11.39 -10.37 -1.93
N ASN A 331 -11.56 -9.07 -2.21
CA ASN A 331 -10.85 -8.36 -3.27
C ASN A 331 -9.37 -8.10 -2.95
N LEU A 332 -8.90 -8.45 -1.75
CA LEU A 332 -7.52 -8.30 -1.33
C LEU A 332 -6.67 -9.56 -1.61
N THR A 333 -7.31 -10.64 -2.04
CA THR A 333 -6.63 -11.91 -2.35
C THR A 333 -5.64 -11.74 -3.50
N SER A 334 -4.36 -12.04 -3.24
CA SER A 334 -3.33 -12.09 -4.29
C SER A 334 -3.54 -13.31 -5.22
N SER A 335 -3.20 -13.11 -6.50
CA SER A 335 -3.13 -14.22 -7.48
C SER A 335 -2.11 -15.31 -7.10
N GLN A 336 -1.15 -14.99 -6.24
CA GLN A 336 -0.10 -15.90 -5.76
C GLN A 336 -0.45 -16.63 -4.46
N LEU A 337 -1.69 -16.50 -3.95
CA LEU A 337 -2.16 -17.21 -2.75
C LEU A 337 -1.83 -18.72 -2.76
N GLY A 338 -1.94 -19.37 -3.93
CA GLY A 338 -1.69 -20.80 -4.08
C GLY A 338 -0.29 -21.24 -3.64
N LEU A 339 0.72 -20.37 -3.74
CA LEU A 339 2.08 -20.66 -3.30
C LEU A 339 2.13 -20.89 -1.78
N PHE A 340 1.48 -20.00 -1.02
CA PHE A 340 1.43 -20.08 0.44
C PHE A 340 0.59 -21.27 0.93
N LEU A 341 -0.56 -21.51 0.29
CA LEU A 341 -1.43 -22.64 0.67
C LEU A 341 -0.75 -23.99 0.44
N LEU A 342 0.05 -24.11 -0.63
CA LEU A 342 0.82 -25.32 -0.92
C LEU A 342 1.84 -25.62 0.20
N TYR A 343 2.57 -24.60 0.66
CA TYR A 343 3.59 -24.77 1.69
C TYR A 343 2.97 -24.99 3.09
N PHE A 344 2.09 -24.09 3.54
CA PHE A 344 1.59 -24.07 4.92
C PHE A 344 0.46 -25.08 5.19
N SER A 345 -0.25 -25.54 4.15
CA SER A 345 -1.23 -26.65 4.23
C SER A 345 -2.22 -26.54 5.40
N HIS A 346 -2.99 -25.46 5.48
CA HIS A 346 -4.07 -25.25 6.46
C HIS A 346 -5.43 -25.04 5.77
N ASN A 347 -6.53 -25.22 6.51
CA ASN A 347 -7.90 -25.12 5.99
C ASN A 347 -8.87 -24.33 6.90
N SER A 348 -8.33 -23.54 7.83
CA SER A 348 -9.07 -22.66 8.74
C SER A 348 -8.59 -21.22 8.62
N TRP A 349 -9.47 -20.28 8.98
CA TRP A 349 -9.18 -18.84 9.05
C TRP A 349 -9.84 -18.24 10.30
N PRO A 350 -9.15 -17.36 11.05
CA PRO A 350 -7.74 -16.98 10.87
C PRO A 350 -6.78 -18.14 11.23
N THR A 351 -5.57 -18.12 10.68
CA THR A 351 -4.48 -19.03 11.09
C THR A 351 -3.15 -18.29 11.01
N LEU A 352 -2.31 -18.47 12.03
CA LEU A 352 -1.03 -17.78 12.18
C LEU A 352 0.13 -18.76 12.02
N PHE A 353 1.20 -18.29 11.38
CA PHE A 353 2.50 -18.95 11.40
C PHE A 353 3.56 -17.90 11.73
N PHE A 354 4.40 -18.19 12.71
CA PHE A 354 5.53 -17.35 13.10
C PHE A 354 6.81 -17.99 12.57
N ASP A 355 7.70 -17.20 11.95
CA ASP A 355 9.02 -17.63 11.46
C ASP A 355 9.04 -18.94 10.63
N PHE A 356 8.04 -19.15 9.76
CA PHE A 356 7.84 -20.40 9.00
C PHE A 356 7.63 -21.66 9.87
N ASP A 357 7.65 -21.53 11.19
CA ASP A 357 7.54 -22.61 12.15
C ASP A 357 6.14 -23.22 12.05
N ARG A 358 6.12 -24.42 11.50
CA ARG A 358 4.99 -25.32 11.59
C ARG A 358 5.24 -26.07 12.89
N THR A 359 4.54 -25.66 13.95
CA THR A 359 4.59 -26.30 15.28
C THR A 359 4.71 -27.83 15.18
N ASP A 360 5.13 -28.50 16.24
CA ASP A 360 5.24 -29.97 16.37
C ASP A 360 4.01 -30.79 15.89
N THR A 361 2.84 -30.15 15.70
CA THR A 361 1.64 -30.75 15.08
C THR A 361 1.51 -30.57 13.55
N GLY A 362 2.45 -29.88 12.91
CA GLY A 362 2.45 -29.52 11.49
C GLY A 362 1.38 -28.51 11.07
N LYS A 363 0.64 -27.95 12.03
CA LYS A 363 -0.52 -27.07 11.84
C LYS A 363 -0.24 -25.66 12.36
N GLY A 364 -0.77 -24.65 11.67
CA GLY A 364 -0.70 -23.27 12.13
C GLY A 364 -1.51 -23.02 13.40
N ILE A 365 -1.27 -21.89 14.05
CA ILE A 365 -1.90 -21.51 15.30
C ILE A 365 -3.28 -20.90 15.00
N SER A 366 -4.33 -21.44 15.62
CA SER A 366 -5.66 -20.81 15.57
C SER A 366 -5.75 -19.72 16.65
N PRO A 367 -6.00 -18.45 16.28
CA PRO A 367 -5.96 -17.37 17.24
C PRO A 367 -7.33 -17.02 17.83
N VAL A 368 -8.38 -17.81 17.54
CA VAL A 368 -9.79 -17.51 17.89
C VAL A 368 -10.03 -17.30 19.39
N ASN A 369 -9.13 -17.77 20.26
CA ASN A 369 -9.21 -17.56 21.71
C ASN A 369 -7.90 -17.04 22.32
N MET A 370 -6.95 -16.57 21.50
CA MET A 370 -5.71 -16.01 22.03
C MET A 370 -6.00 -14.67 22.72
N SER A 371 -5.46 -14.49 23.91
CA SER A 371 -5.35 -13.21 24.58
C SER A 371 -4.18 -12.39 24.02
N THR A 372 -4.21 -11.08 24.23
CA THR A 372 -3.10 -10.18 23.89
C THR A 372 -1.78 -10.66 24.49
N GLN A 373 -1.78 -11.10 25.75
CA GLN A 373 -0.57 -11.58 26.43
C GLN A 373 -0.02 -12.88 25.83
N GLU A 374 -0.88 -13.80 25.38
CA GLU A 374 -0.43 -15.02 24.71
C GLU A 374 0.21 -14.72 23.36
N VAL A 375 -0.32 -13.75 22.60
CA VAL A 375 0.31 -13.29 21.35
C VAL A 375 1.69 -12.67 21.64
N VAL A 376 1.78 -11.76 22.62
CA VAL A 376 3.06 -11.14 23.03
C VAL A 376 4.07 -12.21 23.47
N SER A 377 3.64 -13.15 24.32
CA SER A 377 4.53 -14.21 24.83
C SER A 377 5.01 -15.15 23.71
N THR A 378 4.15 -15.38 22.70
CA THR A 378 4.54 -16.13 21.49
C THR A 378 5.63 -15.38 20.73
N ILE A 379 5.43 -14.09 20.46
CA ILE A 379 6.42 -13.24 19.76
C ILE A 379 7.76 -13.23 20.53
N GLN A 380 7.72 -13.01 21.84
CA GLN A 380 8.92 -13.03 22.70
C GLN A 380 9.66 -14.38 22.64
N GLY A 381 8.93 -15.50 22.56
CA GLY A 381 9.51 -16.83 22.40
C GLY A 381 10.28 -17.01 21.09
N TYR A 382 9.76 -16.49 19.98
CA TYR A 382 10.48 -16.52 18.69
C TYR A 382 11.65 -15.53 18.65
N GLN A 383 11.46 -14.34 19.21
CA GLN A 383 12.53 -13.35 19.33
C GLN A 383 13.73 -13.90 20.13
N ALA A 384 13.48 -14.60 21.23
CA ALA A 384 14.53 -15.17 22.08
C ALA A 384 15.40 -16.23 21.38
N LYS A 385 14.99 -16.74 20.20
CA LYS A 385 15.83 -17.62 19.37
C LYS A 385 17.00 -16.86 18.70
N GLY A 386 16.95 -15.54 18.66
CA GLY A 386 17.95 -14.69 18.03
C GLY A 386 17.92 -14.73 16.49
N ALA A 387 18.66 -13.83 15.86
CA ALA A 387 18.82 -13.79 14.41
C ALA A 387 20.20 -14.31 13.99
N GLN A 388 20.22 -15.27 13.06
CA GLN A 388 21.46 -15.82 12.50
C GLN A 388 21.89 -15.11 11.20
N ALA A 389 21.11 -14.13 10.76
CA ALA A 389 21.45 -13.21 9.69
C ALA A 389 20.77 -11.85 9.90
N GLY A 390 21.49 -10.79 9.57
CA GLY A 390 20.96 -9.44 9.43
C GLY A 390 20.48 -9.20 8.01
N ILE A 391 19.55 -8.26 7.85
CA ILE A 391 19.00 -7.85 6.57
C ILE A 391 19.07 -6.33 6.50
N ALA A 392 19.63 -5.80 5.41
CA ALA A 392 19.53 -4.40 5.02
C ALA A 392 18.89 -4.31 3.64
N MET A 393 18.14 -3.24 3.37
CA MET A 393 17.48 -3.04 2.08
C MET A 393 17.54 -1.58 1.64
N THR A 394 17.54 -1.39 0.33
CA THR A 394 17.27 -0.11 -0.32
C THR A 394 16.21 -0.35 -1.39
N SER A 395 15.28 0.59 -1.53
CA SER A 395 14.21 0.53 -2.52
C SER A 395 14.09 1.87 -3.22
N THR A 396 13.91 1.82 -4.54
CA THR A 396 13.77 3.00 -5.41
C THR A 396 12.59 2.78 -6.34
N MET A 397 11.90 3.84 -6.73
CA MET A 397 10.75 3.79 -7.64
C MET A 397 11.08 4.52 -8.94
N GLU A 398 11.07 3.78 -10.05
CA GLU A 398 11.09 4.35 -11.40
C GLU A 398 9.71 4.16 -12.04
N GLY A 399 8.94 5.24 -12.13
CA GLY A 399 7.55 5.17 -12.56
C GLY A 399 6.68 4.38 -11.58
N ARG A 400 6.27 3.17 -11.97
CA ARG A 400 5.55 2.20 -11.10
C ARG A 400 6.34 0.91 -10.89
N THR A 401 7.63 0.92 -11.19
CA THR A 401 8.52 -0.22 -10.96
C THR A 401 9.41 0.07 -9.76
N ALA A 402 9.25 -0.73 -8.70
CA ALA A 402 10.11 -0.67 -7.53
C ALA A 402 11.35 -1.54 -7.76
N ASN A 403 12.54 -0.94 -7.76
CA ASN A 403 13.82 -1.63 -7.81
C ASN A 403 14.38 -1.74 -6.39
N VAL A 404 14.68 -2.97 -5.96
CA VAL A 404 15.03 -3.29 -4.58
C VAL A 404 16.37 -3.99 -4.55
N THR A 405 17.27 -3.53 -3.68
CA THR A 405 18.48 -4.28 -3.33
C THR A 405 18.36 -4.77 -1.90
N VAL A 406 18.48 -6.09 -1.70
CA VAL A 406 18.48 -6.73 -0.38
C VAL A 406 19.88 -7.27 -0.10
N ARG A 407 20.44 -6.89 1.04
CA ARG A 407 21.73 -7.35 1.54
C ARG A 407 21.54 -8.23 2.76
N VAL A 408 22.16 -9.40 2.76
CA VAL A 408 22.07 -10.38 3.84
C VAL A 408 23.48 -10.66 4.35
N THR A 409 23.67 -10.51 5.67
CA THR A 409 24.94 -10.82 6.32
C THR A 409 24.71 -11.82 7.45
N PRO A 410 25.25 -13.04 7.38
CA PRO A 410 25.03 -14.05 8.40
C PRO A 410 25.95 -13.83 9.63
N SER A 411 25.51 -14.22 10.81
CA SER A 411 26.35 -14.26 12.03
C SER A 411 27.14 -15.56 12.19
N GLN A 412 26.80 -16.59 11.43
CA GLN A 412 27.45 -17.88 11.44
C GLN A 412 27.52 -18.47 10.03
N SER A 413 28.35 -19.49 9.83
CA SER A 413 28.38 -20.17 8.52
C SER A 413 27.14 -21.04 8.33
N GLY A 414 26.60 -21.07 7.12
CA GLY A 414 25.40 -21.85 6.81
C GLY A 414 24.88 -21.64 5.39
N THR A 415 23.82 -22.36 5.03
CA THR A 415 23.06 -22.12 3.80
C THR A 415 21.79 -21.34 4.17
N TYR A 416 21.57 -20.24 3.45
CA TYR A 416 20.49 -19.29 3.72
C TYR A 416 19.61 -19.11 2.48
N TYR A 417 18.34 -18.82 2.70
CA TYR A 417 17.33 -18.66 1.64
C TYR A 417 16.64 -17.32 1.80
N LEU A 418 16.65 -16.48 0.78
CA LEU A 418 16.07 -15.14 0.82
C LEU A 418 14.71 -15.13 0.12
N GLY A 419 13.65 -14.78 0.85
CA GLY A 419 12.35 -14.44 0.28
C GLY A 419 12.12 -12.94 0.27
N VAL A 420 11.56 -12.42 -0.82
CA VAL A 420 11.27 -10.98 -0.97
C VAL A 420 9.88 -10.78 -1.54
N ALA A 421 9.06 -10.04 -0.80
CA ALA A 421 7.66 -9.80 -1.08
C ALA A 421 7.31 -8.32 -1.02
N VAL A 422 6.20 -7.96 -1.66
CA VAL A 422 5.53 -6.68 -1.52
C VAL A 422 4.27 -6.88 -0.70
N VAL A 423 4.07 -5.99 0.28
CA VAL A 423 2.81 -5.84 0.99
C VAL A 423 2.28 -4.42 0.81
N GLU A 424 0.98 -4.27 1.01
CA GLU A 424 0.26 -3.01 0.85
C GLU A 424 -0.54 -2.67 2.11
N ASP A 425 -0.45 -1.40 2.51
CA ASP A 425 -1.00 -0.84 3.73
C ASP A 425 -2.12 0.16 3.44
N GLY A 426 -2.93 0.49 4.46
CA GLY A 426 -3.95 1.54 4.37
C GLY A 426 -5.17 1.20 3.52
N LEU A 427 -5.44 -0.08 3.27
CA LEU A 427 -6.50 -0.50 2.36
C LEU A 427 -7.86 -0.51 3.06
N ALA A 428 -8.61 0.58 2.88
CA ALA A 428 -9.96 0.72 3.36
C ALA A 428 -10.91 -0.32 2.73
N GLY A 429 -11.71 -0.98 3.57
CA GLY A 429 -12.71 -1.93 3.14
C GLY A 429 -13.63 -2.34 4.29
N THR A 430 -14.46 -3.36 4.04
CA THR A 430 -15.31 -3.95 5.09
C THR A 430 -14.68 -5.23 5.61
N GLN A 431 -14.77 -5.46 6.91
CA GLN A 431 -14.39 -6.73 7.53
C GLN A 431 -15.59 -7.29 8.29
N ASN A 432 -15.97 -8.54 7.99
CA ASN A 432 -17.05 -9.20 8.71
C ASN A 432 -16.72 -9.26 10.21
N GLY A 433 -17.69 -8.89 11.06
CA GLY A 433 -17.51 -8.80 12.50
C GLY A 433 -16.90 -7.49 13.02
N VAL A 434 -16.65 -6.50 12.15
CA VAL A 434 -16.21 -5.15 12.53
C VAL A 434 -17.19 -4.12 11.96
N GLU A 435 -17.61 -3.15 12.78
CA GLU A 435 -18.47 -2.06 12.35
C GLU A 435 -17.66 -0.94 11.67
N GLY A 436 -18.23 -0.33 10.63
CA GLY A 436 -17.62 0.76 9.90
C GLY A 436 -16.51 0.34 8.92
N THR A 437 -15.68 1.30 8.54
CA THR A 437 -14.52 1.07 7.66
C THR A 437 -13.41 0.37 8.42
N TYR A 438 -12.94 -0.75 7.89
CA TYR A 438 -11.78 -1.48 8.37
C TYR A 438 -10.58 -1.19 7.46
N ILE A 439 -9.42 -0.89 8.06
CA ILE A 439 -8.18 -0.65 7.34
C ILE A 439 -7.34 -1.92 7.34
N ASN A 440 -7.12 -2.49 6.16
CA ASN A 440 -6.25 -3.65 5.98
C ASN A 440 -4.82 -3.17 5.77
N ASN A 441 -3.93 -3.64 6.65
CA ASN A 441 -2.50 -3.44 6.56
C ASN A 441 -1.78 -4.77 6.31
N ASP A 442 -0.52 -4.66 5.91
CA ASP A 442 0.41 -5.75 5.65
C ASP A 442 -0.10 -6.71 4.57
N THR A 443 -0.98 -6.25 3.69
CA THR A 443 -1.69 -7.10 2.73
C THR A 443 -0.73 -7.63 1.69
N PHE A 444 -0.48 -8.93 1.67
CA PHE A 444 0.42 -9.55 0.71
C PHE A 444 -0.06 -9.37 -0.74
N ARG A 445 0.84 -8.87 -1.60
CA ARG A 445 0.57 -8.61 -3.03
C ARG A 445 1.40 -9.48 -3.96
N ILE A 446 2.72 -9.38 -3.89
CA ILE A 446 3.65 -10.00 -4.84
C ILE A 446 4.78 -10.69 -4.07
N LEU A 447 5.23 -11.86 -4.56
CA LEU A 447 6.46 -12.56 -4.17
C LEU A 447 7.29 -12.81 -5.43
N ASP A 448 8.58 -12.48 -5.40
CA ASP A 448 9.52 -12.68 -6.53
C ASP A 448 10.52 -13.82 -6.29
N THR A 449 10.22 -14.67 -5.30
CA THR A 449 11.05 -15.80 -4.89
C THR A 449 10.20 -17.05 -4.73
N GLU A 450 10.84 -18.20 -4.50
CA GLU A 450 10.12 -19.31 -3.87
C GLU A 450 9.57 -18.87 -2.50
N VAL A 451 8.48 -19.49 -2.03
CA VAL A 451 7.89 -19.19 -0.70
C VAL A 451 8.89 -19.44 0.40
N THR A 452 9.79 -20.41 0.25
CA THR A 452 10.85 -20.69 1.22
C THR A 452 12.07 -19.77 1.06
N GLY A 453 12.11 -18.95 0.00
CA GLY A 453 13.23 -18.11 -0.40
C GLY A 453 14.15 -18.77 -1.43
N ASN A 454 14.83 -17.96 -2.22
CA ASN A 454 15.87 -18.39 -3.17
C ASN A 454 17.17 -18.68 -2.40
N GLU A 455 17.86 -19.76 -2.73
CA GLU A 455 19.12 -20.14 -2.07
C GLU A 455 20.24 -19.12 -2.36
N LEU A 456 20.89 -18.61 -1.31
CA LEU A 456 22.03 -17.68 -1.38
C LEU A 456 23.40 -18.39 -1.45
N GLY A 457 23.38 -19.72 -1.46
CA GLY A 457 24.56 -20.58 -1.34
C GLY A 457 25.07 -20.72 0.09
N SER A 458 26.21 -21.38 0.24
CA SER A 458 26.91 -21.50 1.52
C SER A 458 27.68 -20.22 1.83
N LEU A 459 27.26 -19.52 2.87
CA LEU A 459 27.87 -18.27 3.32
C LEU A 459 28.71 -18.51 4.57
N THR A 460 29.81 -17.79 4.69
CA THR A 460 30.59 -17.68 5.93
C THR A 460 30.10 -16.51 6.78
N ALA A 461 30.31 -16.60 8.09
CA ALA A 461 29.97 -15.51 9.02
C ALA A 461 30.55 -14.17 8.54
N ASN A 462 29.76 -13.11 8.67
CA ASN A 462 30.10 -11.74 8.31
C ASN A 462 30.41 -11.49 6.82
N THR A 463 30.04 -12.41 5.94
CA THR A 463 30.15 -12.23 4.49
C THR A 463 28.81 -11.75 3.93
N GLU A 464 28.76 -10.50 3.50
CA GLU A 464 27.57 -9.92 2.88
C GLU A 464 27.32 -10.52 1.49
N VAL A 465 26.06 -10.81 1.19
CA VAL A 465 25.57 -11.08 -0.16
C VAL A 465 24.47 -10.10 -0.50
N SER A 466 24.47 -9.61 -1.75
CA SER A 466 23.49 -8.67 -2.27
C SER A 466 22.68 -9.33 -3.39
N GLN A 467 21.37 -9.11 -3.40
CA GLN A 467 20.43 -9.58 -4.42
C GLN A 467 19.52 -8.43 -4.86
N GLN A 468 19.19 -8.36 -6.15
CA GLN A 468 18.36 -7.31 -6.72
C GLN A 468 17.03 -7.90 -7.21
N PHE A 469 15.95 -7.14 -7.01
CA PHE A 469 14.58 -7.50 -7.38
C PHE A 469 13.88 -6.30 -8.03
N SER A 470 12.85 -6.58 -8.84
CA SER A 470 12.05 -5.56 -9.51
C SER A 470 10.57 -5.92 -9.45
N PHE A 471 9.75 -5.03 -8.91
CA PHE A 471 8.31 -5.24 -8.74
C PHE A 471 7.49 -4.24 -9.55
N ASP A 472 6.55 -4.73 -10.37
CA ASP A 472 5.54 -3.88 -11.01
C ASP A 472 4.39 -3.57 -10.04
N LEU A 473 4.32 -2.31 -9.62
CA LEU A 473 3.33 -1.79 -8.67
C LEU A 473 2.21 -1.00 -9.35
N SER A 474 2.04 -1.13 -10.67
CA SER A 474 1.01 -0.41 -11.44
C SER A 474 -0.43 -0.70 -11.01
N LYS A 475 -0.67 -1.82 -10.31
CA LYS A 475 -2.00 -2.25 -9.83
C LYS A 475 -2.27 -1.97 -8.36
N TYR A 476 -1.30 -1.41 -7.64
CA TYR A 476 -1.37 -1.17 -6.21
C TYR A 476 -1.24 0.32 -5.91
N THR A 477 -1.66 0.73 -4.72
CA THR A 477 -1.48 2.08 -4.21
C THR A 477 0.00 2.39 -3.95
N ASP A 478 0.30 3.63 -3.56
CA ASP A 478 1.65 4.04 -3.19
C ASP A 478 2.08 3.56 -1.82
N ASN A 479 1.12 3.09 -0.99
CA ASN A 479 1.39 2.61 0.36
C ASN A 479 1.84 1.14 0.34
N CYS A 480 2.78 0.84 -0.56
CA CYS A 480 3.44 -0.45 -0.61
C CYS A 480 4.73 -0.40 0.19
N ARG A 481 5.15 -1.56 0.71
CA ARG A 481 6.47 -1.75 1.31
C ARG A 481 7.02 -3.12 0.97
N ILE A 482 8.34 -3.21 0.97
CA ILE A 482 9.06 -4.46 0.76
C ILE A 482 9.16 -5.20 2.08
N VAL A 483 8.98 -6.51 2.05
CA VAL A 483 9.28 -7.44 3.13
C VAL A 483 10.33 -8.43 2.64
N ALA A 484 11.47 -8.49 3.30
CA ALA A 484 12.46 -9.52 3.10
C ALA A 484 12.51 -10.44 4.32
N TYR A 485 12.65 -11.74 4.11
CA TYR A 485 12.88 -12.72 5.16
C TYR A 485 13.96 -13.70 4.75
N VAL A 486 14.76 -14.13 5.73
CA VAL A 486 15.83 -15.10 5.52
C VAL A 486 15.47 -16.37 6.27
N ASN A 487 15.42 -17.48 5.55
CA ASN A 487 15.15 -18.80 6.08
C ASN A 487 16.42 -19.65 6.12
N MET A 488 16.40 -20.67 6.97
CA MET A 488 17.32 -21.79 6.97
C MET A 488 16.53 -23.10 6.85
N SER A 489 17.08 -24.08 6.13
CA SER A 489 16.47 -25.40 6.00
C SER A 489 16.82 -26.29 7.19
N ASP A 490 15.86 -27.10 7.64
CA ASP A 490 16.08 -28.16 8.63
C ASP A 490 16.64 -29.46 8.01
N GLY A 491 16.83 -29.49 6.69
CA GLY A 491 17.31 -30.65 5.93
C GLY A 491 16.25 -31.73 5.65
N ASN A 492 15.02 -31.59 6.17
CA ASN A 492 13.90 -32.54 6.05
C ASN A 492 12.68 -31.92 5.35
N GLY A 493 12.88 -30.83 4.61
CA GLY A 493 11.83 -30.11 3.88
C GLY A 493 11.11 -29.04 4.70
N GLY A 494 11.50 -28.82 5.97
CA GLY A 494 11.09 -27.69 6.78
C GLY A 494 12.05 -26.51 6.65
N TYR A 495 11.52 -25.33 6.90
CA TYR A 495 12.26 -24.07 6.93
C TYR A 495 11.87 -23.28 8.17
N THR A 496 12.82 -22.51 8.69
CA THR A 496 12.59 -21.57 9.79
C THR A 496 13.19 -20.23 9.42
N THR A 497 12.44 -19.15 9.67
CA THR A 497 12.92 -17.79 9.47
C THR A 497 13.88 -17.41 10.58
N THR A 498 15.11 -17.12 10.17
CA THR A 498 16.10 -16.61 11.10
C THR A 498 15.92 -15.11 11.33
N ASN A 499 15.53 -14.34 10.31
CA ASN A 499 15.20 -12.92 10.48
C ASN A 499 14.29 -12.40 9.36
N ALA A 500 13.66 -11.25 9.60
CA ALA A 500 12.89 -10.51 8.61
C ALA A 500 13.13 -9.01 8.76
N ALA A 501 12.85 -8.25 7.70
CA ALA A 501 12.89 -6.80 7.73
C ALA A 501 11.87 -6.25 6.73
N SER A 502 11.47 -5.00 6.94
CA SER A 502 10.63 -4.25 6.00
C SER A 502 11.28 -2.94 5.60
N CYS A 503 11.11 -2.55 4.34
CA CYS A 503 11.65 -1.31 3.79
C CYS A 503 10.54 -0.57 3.03
N PRO A 504 10.33 0.73 3.30
CA PRO A 504 9.40 1.52 2.50
C PRO A 504 9.90 1.64 1.05
N ILE A 505 8.99 1.88 0.12
CA ILE A 505 9.37 2.29 -1.24
C ILE A 505 10.07 3.66 -1.16
N ASN A 506 11.09 3.88 -2.00
CA ASN A 506 11.94 5.07 -1.98
C ASN A 506 12.73 5.30 -0.68
N GLY A 507 12.85 4.29 0.17
CA GLY A 507 13.66 4.39 1.38
C GLY A 507 14.66 3.27 1.54
N SER A 508 15.26 3.24 2.73
CA SER A 508 16.22 2.22 3.12
C SER A 508 15.96 1.72 4.54
N ILE A 509 16.50 0.56 4.85
CA ILE A 509 16.67 0.08 6.23
C ILE A 509 18.04 -0.55 6.32
N ASP A 510 18.80 -0.17 7.34
CA ASP A 510 20.12 -0.74 7.60
C ASP A 510 20.05 -1.95 8.53
N TYR A 511 21.19 -2.62 8.70
CA TYR A 511 21.35 -3.65 9.71
C TYR A 511 21.04 -3.10 11.10
N ARG A 512 20.27 -3.88 11.86
CA ARG A 512 19.92 -3.57 13.25
C ARG A 512 20.56 -4.59 14.18
N PHE A 513 20.92 -4.15 15.37
CA PHE A 513 21.57 -4.96 16.41
C PHE A 513 20.78 -4.87 17.71
N GLU A 514 20.85 -5.90 18.55
CA GLU A 514 20.39 -5.81 19.95
C GLU A 514 21.36 -4.94 20.74
N GLU A 515 20.86 -4.15 21.70
CA GLU A 515 21.67 -3.26 22.56
C GLU A 515 22.32 -3.97 23.76
#